data_AF-A0A9P5X9I0-F1
#
_entry.id   AF-A0A9P5X9I0-F1
#
_cell.length_a   1.000
_cell.length_b   1.000
_cell.length_c   1.000
_cell.angle_alpha   90.00
_cell.angle_beta   90.00
_cell.angle_gamma   90.00
#
_symmetry.space_group_name_H-M   'P 1'
#
loop_
_entity.id
_entity.type
_entity.pdbx_description
1 polymer ?
#
loop_
_entity_poly.entity_id
_entity_poly.type
_entity_poly.pdbx_seq_one_letter_code
_entity_poly.pdbx_strand_id
1 'polypeptide(L)'
;MADTRQRTIIKVFRKYSNALGPDALSFIEDILEEHEIAEEDFESSIETLAREYNKQDGKSVRLVTVEVLRRVYASLQDQDDDGEIHKDGLNPENHLF
;
A
#
# COMPACT_ATOMS: atom_id res chain seq x y z
N MET A 1 -7.15 -19.26 2.40
CA MET A 1 -6.53 -18.29 3.33
C MET A 1 -6.31 -16.93 2.65
N ALA A 2 -5.90 -16.89 1.37
CA ALA A 2 -5.87 -15.66 0.57
C ALA A 2 -7.23 -14.94 0.46
N ASP A 3 -8.34 -15.70 0.43
CA ASP A 3 -9.69 -15.14 0.27
C ASP A 3 -10.09 -14.12 1.35
N THR A 4 -9.64 -14.30 2.60
CA THR A 4 -10.00 -13.39 3.69
C THR A 4 -9.29 -12.05 3.53
N ARG A 5 -7.99 -12.08 3.17
CA ARG A 5 -7.17 -10.89 2.92
C ARG A 5 -7.71 -10.09 1.73
N GLN A 6 -7.94 -10.77 0.60
CA GLN A 6 -8.50 -10.15 -0.61
C GLN A 6 -9.86 -9.50 -0.34
N ARG A 7 -10.74 -10.19 0.41
CA ARG A 7 -12.05 -9.63 0.79
C ARG A 7 -11.91 -8.37 1.63
N THR A 8 -10.96 -8.33 2.57
CA THR A 8 -10.70 -7.13 3.39
C THR A 8 -10.20 -5.98 2.51
N ILE A 9 -9.22 -6.22 1.64
CA ILE A 9 -8.69 -5.21 0.70
C ILE A 9 -9.82 -4.62 -0.16
N ILE A 10 -10.60 -5.48 -0.82
CA ILE A 10 -11.72 -5.06 -1.67
C ILE A 10 -12.76 -4.28 -0.85
N LYS A 11 -13.09 -4.76 0.37
CA LYS A 11 -14.07 -4.12 1.25
C LYS A 11 -13.64 -2.70 1.62
N VAL A 12 -12.38 -2.49 2.00
CA VAL A 12 -11.85 -1.17 2.38
C VAL A 12 -11.90 -0.21 1.20
N PHE A 13 -11.32 -0.57 0.06
CA PHE A 13 -11.31 0.31 -1.12
C PHE A 13 -12.70 0.63 -1.66
N ARG A 14 -13.66 -0.31 -1.53
CA ARG A 14 -15.05 -0.05 -1.87
C ARG A 14 -15.70 1.01 -0.97
N LYS A 15 -15.31 1.12 0.32
CA LYS A 15 -15.76 2.24 1.20
C LYS A 15 -15.36 3.60 0.62
N TYR A 16 -14.20 3.64 -0.05
CA TYR A 16 -13.67 4.82 -0.72
C TYR A 16 -14.16 4.99 -2.17
N SER A 17 -15.16 4.22 -2.61
CA SER A 17 -15.64 4.20 -4.00
C SER A 17 -14.57 3.88 -5.05
N ASN A 18 -13.51 3.19 -4.63
CA ASN A 18 -12.42 2.75 -5.48
C ASN A 18 -12.59 1.27 -5.83
N ALA A 19 -12.50 0.95 -7.11
CA ALA A 19 -12.51 -0.40 -7.64
C ALA A 19 -11.06 -0.87 -7.84
N LEU A 20 -10.69 -1.99 -7.23
CA LEU A 20 -9.43 -2.65 -7.50
C LEU A 20 -9.56 -3.59 -8.70
N GLY A 21 -8.62 -3.47 -9.63
CA GLY A 21 -8.33 -4.53 -10.59
C GLY A 21 -7.52 -5.67 -9.95
N PRO A 22 -7.42 -6.83 -10.62
CA PRO A 22 -6.65 -7.98 -10.15
C PRO A 22 -5.17 -7.65 -9.95
N ASP A 23 -4.58 -6.83 -10.83
CA ASP A 23 -3.16 -6.45 -10.74
C ASP A 23 -2.89 -5.56 -9.52
N ALA A 24 -3.79 -4.61 -9.23
CA ALA A 24 -3.70 -3.75 -8.05
C ALA A 24 -3.94 -4.52 -6.76
N LEU A 25 -4.82 -5.53 -6.78
CA LEU A 25 -5.04 -6.42 -5.65
C LEU A 25 -3.78 -7.23 -5.34
N SER A 26 -3.18 -7.85 -6.36
CA SER A 26 -1.93 -8.62 -6.21
C SER A 26 -0.82 -7.75 -5.62
N PHE A 27 -0.66 -6.52 -6.12
CA PHE A 27 0.37 -5.61 -5.61
C PHE A 27 0.18 -5.25 -4.12
N ILE A 28 -1.06 -5.08 -3.66
CA ILE A 28 -1.32 -4.85 -2.22
C ILE A 28 -1.00 -6.11 -1.42
N GLU A 29 -1.36 -7.30 -1.92
CA GLU A 29 -1.01 -8.55 -1.24
C GLU A 29 0.50 -8.71 -1.11
N ASP A 30 1.26 -8.41 -2.16
CA ASP A 30 2.73 -8.43 -2.14
C ASP A 30 3.29 -7.47 -1.07
N ILE A 31 2.74 -6.26 -0.93
CA ILE A 31 3.15 -5.30 0.11
C ILE A 31 2.85 -5.84 1.52
N LEU A 32 1.66 -6.41 1.73
CA LEU A 32 1.27 -6.95 3.03
C LEU A 32 2.14 -8.15 3.43
N GLU A 33 2.54 -8.97 2.44
CA GLU A 33 3.42 -10.11 2.65
C GLU A 33 4.87 -9.68 2.89
N GLU A 34 5.38 -8.72 2.11
CA GLU A 34 6.74 -8.17 2.24
C GLU A 34 6.98 -7.52 3.62
N HIS A 35 5.97 -6.86 4.18
CA HIS A 35 6.05 -6.19 5.47
C HIS A 35 5.58 -7.05 6.66
N GLU A 36 5.24 -8.32 6.41
CA GLU A 36 4.71 -9.26 7.42
C GLU A 36 3.61 -8.62 8.31
N ILE A 37 2.72 -7.82 7.71
CA ILE A 37 1.71 -7.08 8.47
C ILE A 37 0.75 -8.07 9.14
N ALA A 38 0.43 -7.82 10.41
CA ALA A 38 -0.50 -8.67 11.15
C ALA A 38 -1.94 -8.51 10.61
N GLU A 39 -2.74 -9.57 10.70
CA GLU A 39 -4.13 -9.52 10.20
C GLU A 39 -5.00 -8.46 10.91
N GLU A 40 -4.64 -8.12 12.16
CA GLU A 40 -5.27 -7.05 12.95
C GLU A 40 -4.98 -5.65 12.39
N ASP A 41 -3.81 -5.46 11.78
CA ASP A 41 -3.36 -4.19 11.21
C ASP A 41 -3.68 -4.07 9.71
N PHE A 42 -4.09 -5.15 9.05
CA PHE A 42 -4.43 -5.11 7.63
C PHE A 42 -5.48 -4.05 7.30
N GLU A 43 -6.58 -3.98 8.04
CA GLU A 43 -7.65 -3.01 7.74
C GLU A 43 -7.12 -1.58 7.84
N SER A 44 -6.29 -1.26 8.83
CA SER A 44 -5.73 0.08 9.04
C SER A 44 -4.68 0.44 7.99
N SER A 45 -3.76 -0.47 7.65
CA SER A 45 -2.74 -0.26 6.61
C SER A 45 -3.36 -0.05 5.22
N ILE A 46 -4.34 -0.88 4.86
CA ILE A 46 -5.07 -0.77 3.60
C ILE A 46 -5.90 0.53 3.59
N GLU A 47 -6.46 0.93 4.73
CA GLU A 47 -7.20 2.18 4.84
C GLU A 47 -6.30 3.40 4.61
N THR A 48 -5.08 3.40 5.16
CA THR A 48 -4.09 4.45 4.92
C THR A 48 -3.75 4.54 3.43
N LEU A 49 -3.48 3.41 2.76
CA LEU A 49 -3.24 3.36 1.32
C LEU A 49 -4.42 3.91 0.51
N ALA A 50 -5.64 3.49 0.82
CA ALA A 50 -6.84 3.94 0.12
C ALA A 50 -7.11 5.45 0.31
N ARG A 51 -6.81 5.98 1.50
CA ARG A 51 -6.93 7.41 1.82
C ARG A 51 -5.91 8.23 1.04
N GLU A 52 -4.64 7.83 1.04
CA GLU A 52 -3.59 8.56 0.36
C GLU A 52 -3.76 8.49 -1.17
N TYR A 53 -4.26 7.37 -1.70
CA TYR A 53 -4.69 7.26 -3.09
C TYR A 53 -5.74 8.31 -3.47
N ASN A 54 -6.79 8.47 -2.65
CA ASN A 54 -7.83 9.48 -2.90
C ASN A 54 -7.31 10.92 -2.89
N LYS A 55 -6.28 11.17 -2.09
CA LYS A 55 -5.65 12.48 -1.97
C LYS A 55 -4.80 12.82 -3.20
N GLN A 56 -4.11 11.82 -3.78
CA GLN A 56 -3.31 12.01 -5.01
C GLN A 56 -4.15 12.08 -6.29
N ASP A 57 -5.19 11.26 -6.45
CA ASP A 57 -5.89 11.10 -7.74
C ASP A 57 -7.19 11.93 -7.89
N GLY A 58 -7.46 12.84 -6.94
CA GLY A 58 -8.41 13.94 -7.14
C GLY A 58 -9.76 13.53 -7.77
N LYS A 59 -10.51 12.65 -7.10
CA LYS A 59 -11.94 12.35 -7.36
C LYS A 59 -12.34 11.86 -8.77
N SER A 60 -11.40 11.66 -9.70
CA SER A 60 -11.75 11.48 -11.13
C SER A 60 -11.65 10.03 -11.59
N VAL A 61 -10.73 9.23 -11.03
CA VAL A 61 -10.53 7.84 -11.45
C VAL A 61 -10.98 6.88 -10.35
N ARG A 62 -12.11 6.18 -10.59
CA ARG A 62 -12.63 5.14 -9.67
C ARG A 62 -11.85 3.83 -9.74
N LEU A 63 -10.96 3.67 -10.72
CA LEU A 63 -10.17 2.45 -10.92
C LEU A 63 -8.78 2.65 -10.33
N VAL A 64 -8.43 1.77 -9.39
CA VAL A 64 -7.10 1.75 -8.80
C VAL A 64 -6.11 1.17 -9.81
N THR A 65 -5.13 1.98 -10.21
CA THR A 65 -4.04 1.52 -11.07
C THR A 65 -2.79 1.25 -10.24
N VAL A 66 -2.04 0.21 -10.62
CA VAL A 66 -0.79 -0.18 -9.94
C VAL A 66 0.23 0.96 -9.95
N GLU A 67 0.31 1.74 -11.03
CA GLU A 67 1.25 2.87 -11.13
C GLU A 67 0.99 3.95 -10.08
N VAL A 68 -0.28 4.32 -9.88
CA VAL A 68 -0.65 5.30 -8.85
C VAL A 68 -0.48 4.70 -7.47
N LEU A 69 -0.85 3.42 -7.27
CA LEU A 69 -0.67 2.77 -5.97
C LEU A 69 0.81 2.66 -5.57
N ARG A 70 1.71 2.43 -6.54
CA ARG A 70 3.15 2.43 -6.32
C ARG A 70 3.69 3.81 -5.94
N ARG A 71 3.17 4.89 -6.53
CA ARG A 71 3.52 6.27 -6.16
C ARG A 71 3.02 6.63 -4.76
N VAL A 72 1.80 6.22 -4.44
CA VAL A 72 1.22 6.39 -3.10
C VAL A 72 2.05 5.63 -2.08
N TYR A 73 2.38 4.38 -2.36
CA TYR A 73 3.21 3.55 -1.49
C TYR A 73 4.61 4.12 -1.30
N ALA A 74 5.28 4.55 -2.37
CA ALA A 74 6.57 5.22 -2.28
C ALA A 74 6.49 6.52 -1.47
N SER A 75 5.42 7.30 -1.64
CA SER A 75 5.18 8.52 -0.85
C SER A 75 4.89 8.24 0.61
N LEU A 76 4.31 7.08 0.94
CA LEU A 76 4.09 6.65 2.33
C LEU A 76 5.42 6.22 2.97
N GLN A 77 6.25 5.47 2.26
CA GLN A 77 7.59 5.12 2.73
C GLN A 77 8.47 6.36 2.97
N ASP A 78 8.43 7.34 2.05
CA ASP A 78 9.20 8.59 2.17
C ASP A 78 8.68 9.48 3.32
N GLN A 79 7.38 9.49 3.59
CA GLN A 79 6.79 10.22 4.73
C GLN A 79 7.04 9.55 6.09
N ASP A 80 7.13 8.22 6.14
CA ASP A 80 7.57 7.51 7.35
C ASP A 80 9.06 7.79 7.64
N ASP A 81 9.88 8.00 6.61
CA ASP A 81 11.32 8.31 6.75
C ASP A 81 11.59 9.73 7.29
N ASP A 82 10.71 10.71 7.04
CA ASP A 82 10.84 12.08 7.56
C ASP A 82 10.40 12.22 9.04
N GLY A 83 9.81 11.16 9.62
CA GLY A 83 9.29 11.11 10.99
C GLY A 83 10.19 10.41 12.03
N GLU A 84 11.12 9.55 11.61
CA GLU A 84 12.07 8.89 12.51
C GLU A 84 13.48 8.93 11.92
N ILE A 85 14.28 9.85 12.45
CA ILE A 85 15.73 9.73 12.49
C ILE A 85 16.04 8.32 13.02
N HIS A 86 16.72 7.49 12.22
CA HIS A 86 17.22 6.12 12.50
C HIS A 86 16.36 4.92 12.05
N LYS A 87 16.46 4.54 10.76
CA LYS A 87 16.41 3.11 10.38
C LYS A 87 17.58 2.72 9.48
N ASP A 88 18.67 2.45 10.17
CA ASP A 88 19.86 1.69 9.78
C ASP A 88 19.46 0.26 9.36
N GLY A 89 18.88 0.08 8.17
CA GLY A 89 18.28 -1.21 7.78
C GLY A 89 18.21 -1.55 6.30
N LEU A 90 18.51 -0.61 5.39
CA LEU A 90 18.82 -0.95 3.99
C LEU A 90 20.34 -1.10 3.82
N ASN A 91 20.92 -2.09 4.50
CA ASN A 91 22.25 -2.59 4.18
C ASN A 91 22.15 -3.97 3.51
N PRO A 92 22.07 -4.04 2.19
CA PRO A 92 22.78 -5.07 1.45
C PRO A 92 24.17 -4.49 1.12
N GLU A 93 25.21 -4.90 1.85
CA GLU A 93 26.62 -4.55 1.60
C GLU A 93 27.07 -4.91 0.16
N ASN A 94 26.65 -4.16 -0.86
CA ASN A 94 27.23 -4.21 -2.20
C ASN A 94 26.67 -3.14 -3.15
N HIS A 95 27.26 -1.95 -3.17
CA HIS A 95 27.46 -1.27 -4.45
C HIS A 95 28.79 -0.51 -4.47
N LEU A 96 29.84 -1.33 -4.45
CA LEU A 96 31.10 -1.22 -5.20
C LEU A 96 31.62 0.18 -5.58
N PHE A 97 32.77 0.50 -4.96
CA PHE A 97 33.80 1.51 -5.24
C PHE A 97 33.80 2.78 -4.40
#